data_AF-A0A923UPR8-F1
#
_entry.id   AF-A0A923UPR8-F1
#
_cell.length_a   1.000
_cell.length_b   1.000
_cell.length_c   1.000
_cell.angle_alpha   90.00
_cell.angle_beta   90.00
_cell.angle_gamma   90.00
#
_symmetry.space_group_name_H-M   'P 1'
#
loop_
_entity.id
_entity.type
_entity.pdbx_description
1 polymer ?
#
loop_
_entity_poly.entity_id
_entity_poly.type
_entity_poly.pdbx_seq_one_letter_code
_entity_poly.pdbx_strand_id
1 'polypeptide(L)'
;MKKLVLLSTCALLTFTACTTTQSVKMFTNKTAEIYPTTIVQKPVVVDLEVKEKVTGTSSSNMLNVTIDIIKEQAINDALKKTNADILLDPQFETEIVGQNKTVTVRGYAATYKNFRPMQLADTLYVRTGASALLYAQNYTHKKEVSNYLAPKKKGSKVVVGVLGVLGGLVLLILIVVGLGG
;
A
#
# COMPACT_ATOMS: atom_id res chain seq x y z
N MET A 1 -59.64 5.60 11.21
CA MET A 1 -58.57 5.07 10.32
C MET A 1 -57.55 6.13 9.85
N LYS A 2 -57.91 7.41 9.70
CA LYS A 2 -56.96 8.47 9.26
C LYS A 2 -55.88 8.86 10.30
N LYS A 3 -56.16 8.69 11.60
CA LYS A 3 -55.20 8.97 12.69
C LYS A 3 -54.14 7.87 12.89
N LEU A 4 -54.37 6.67 12.35
CA LEU A 4 -53.43 5.54 12.47
C LEU A 4 -52.36 5.58 11.37
N VAL A 5 -52.70 6.12 10.19
CA VAL A 5 -51.75 6.27 9.07
C VAL A 5 -50.72 7.37 9.35
N LEU A 6 -51.11 8.45 10.03
CA LEU A 6 -50.20 9.56 10.35
C LEU A 6 -49.07 9.16 11.33
N LEU A 7 -49.35 8.20 12.22
CA LEU A 7 -48.39 7.73 13.23
C LEU A 7 -47.39 6.72 12.65
N SER A 8 -47.77 6.00 11.58
CA SER A 8 -46.90 5.06 10.87
C SER A 8 -45.86 5.77 10.01
N THR A 9 -46.19 6.91 9.38
CA THR A 9 -45.25 7.70 8.57
C THR A 9 -44.20 8.46 9.37
N CYS A 10 -44.40 8.69 10.67
CA CYS A 10 -43.43 9.39 11.53
C CYS A 10 -42.34 8.44 12.06
N ALA A 11 -42.62 7.13 12.16
CA ALA A 11 -41.69 6.13 12.70
C ALA A 11 -40.62 5.65 11.70
N LEU A 12 -40.75 5.95 10.42
CA LEU A 12 -39.80 5.57 9.36
C LEU A 12 -38.66 6.59 9.15
N LEU A 13 -38.70 7.74 9.83
CA LEU A 13 -37.71 8.83 9.66
C LEU A 13 -36.59 8.85 10.72
N THR A 14 -36.61 7.95 11.70
CA THR A 14 -35.66 7.98 12.84
C THR A 14 -34.47 7.03 12.73
N PHE A 15 -34.30 6.32 11.61
CA PHE A 15 -33.20 5.35 11.42
C PHE A 15 -31.99 5.84 10.60
N THR A 16 -31.93 7.12 10.20
CA THR A 16 -30.83 7.64 9.35
C THR A 16 -29.60 8.17 10.10
N ALA A 17 -29.56 8.10 11.43
CA ALA A 17 -28.45 8.64 12.23
C ALA A 17 -27.58 7.53 12.86
N CYS A 18 -27.01 6.66 12.04
CA CYS A 18 -25.86 5.85 12.46
C CYS A 18 -24.60 6.38 11.76
N THR A 19 -24.08 7.50 12.25
CA THR A 19 -22.73 7.95 11.90
C THR A 19 -21.75 7.05 12.65
N THR A 20 -21.17 6.08 11.93
CA THR A 20 -20.02 5.34 12.45
C THR A 20 -18.85 6.32 12.53
N THR A 21 -18.53 6.78 13.73
CA THR A 21 -17.30 7.52 14.02
C THR A 21 -16.12 6.56 13.85
N GLN A 22 -15.64 6.44 12.61
CA GLN A 22 -14.37 5.80 12.31
C GLN A 22 -13.28 6.60 13.01
N SER A 23 -12.89 6.15 14.19
CA SER A 23 -11.80 6.74 14.96
C SER A 23 -10.48 6.37 14.27
N VAL A 24 -10.10 7.14 13.26
CA VAL A 24 -8.80 6.99 12.60
C VAL A 24 -7.76 7.61 13.52
N LYS A 25 -7.02 6.77 14.26
CA LYS A 25 -5.84 7.23 15.00
C LYS A 25 -4.71 7.47 13.99
N MET A 26 -4.46 8.73 13.66
CA MET A 26 -3.35 9.13 12.81
C MET A 26 -2.13 9.45 13.68
N PHE A 27 -1.03 8.75 13.48
CA PHE A 27 0.28 9.17 14.00
C PHE A 27 0.91 10.10 12.98
N THR A 28 0.80 11.41 13.21
CA THR A 28 1.46 12.43 12.38
C THR A 28 2.73 12.91 13.09
N ASN A 29 3.86 12.81 12.40
CA ASN A 29 5.11 13.41 12.87
C ASN A 29 5.14 14.89 12.48
N LYS A 30 5.55 15.76 13.41
CA LYS A 30 5.86 17.16 13.09
C LYS A 30 7.14 17.20 12.26
N THR A 31 7.05 17.60 11.00
CA THR A 31 8.21 17.83 10.13
C THR A 31 8.47 19.33 10.01
N ALA A 32 9.69 19.77 10.28
CA ALA A 32 10.16 21.12 9.96
C ALA A 32 11.17 21.03 8.83
N GLU A 33 11.03 21.89 7.80
CA GLU A 33 12.04 22.01 6.75
C GLU A 33 13.33 22.62 7.33
N ILE A 34 14.45 21.93 7.12
CA ILE A 34 15.77 22.38 7.58
C ILE A 34 16.29 23.40 6.57
N TYR A 35 16.29 24.69 6.95
CA TYR A 35 16.90 25.74 6.14
C TYR A 35 18.44 25.60 6.15
N PRO A 36 19.12 25.62 4.98
CA PRO A 36 20.52 25.20 4.84
C PRO A 36 21.59 26.06 5.53
N THR A 37 21.27 27.24 6.08
CA THR A 37 22.31 28.23 6.42
C THR A 37 22.47 28.58 7.90
N THR A 38 21.67 28.03 8.82
CA THR A 38 21.72 28.50 10.23
C THR A 38 21.66 27.41 11.30
N ILE A 39 21.20 26.20 10.98
CA ILE A 39 21.09 25.10 11.96
C ILE A 39 22.06 23.99 11.58
N VAL A 40 23.16 23.88 12.33
CA VAL A 40 24.07 22.74 12.24
C VAL A 40 23.49 21.59 13.07
N GLN A 41 22.86 20.63 12.40
CA GLN A 41 22.38 19.41 13.06
C GLN A 41 23.56 18.47 13.29
N LYS A 42 23.85 18.17 14.57
CA LYS A 42 24.82 17.13 14.91
C LYS A 42 24.14 15.76 14.81
N PRO A 43 24.71 14.81 14.06
CA PRO A 43 24.15 13.47 13.99
C PRO A 43 24.27 12.77 15.35
N VAL A 44 23.24 11.99 15.67
CA VAL A 44 23.18 11.14 16.87
C VAL A 44 23.47 9.71 16.44
N VAL A 45 24.36 9.05 17.16
CA VAL A 45 24.65 7.63 17.00
C VAL A 45 23.81 6.88 18.03
N VAL A 46 23.27 5.74 17.62
CA VAL A 46 22.42 4.89 18.44
C VAL A 46 22.87 3.46 18.30
N ASP A 47 22.93 2.75 19.42
CA ASP A 47 23.20 1.32 19.44
C ASP A 47 21.90 0.58 19.15
N LEU A 48 21.99 -0.55 18.44
CA LEU A 48 20.86 -1.43 18.21
C LEU A 48 21.01 -2.69 19.05
N GLU A 49 20.04 -2.93 19.94
CA GLU A 49 19.92 -4.21 20.62
C GLU A 49 19.12 -5.15 19.72
N VAL A 50 19.84 -6.05 19.04
CA VAL A 50 19.27 -6.99 18.08
C VAL A 50 18.84 -8.27 18.81
N LYS A 51 17.57 -8.64 18.63
CA LYS A 51 16.96 -9.87 19.17
C LYS A 51 16.86 -10.95 18.09
N GLU A 52 16.27 -12.09 18.46
CA GLU A 52 16.04 -13.21 17.56
C GLU A 52 15.17 -12.85 16.34
N LYS A 53 15.23 -13.72 15.33
CA LYS A 53 14.47 -13.55 14.09
C LYS A 53 12.97 -13.65 14.38
N VAL A 54 12.21 -12.66 13.93
CA VAL A 54 10.75 -12.61 14.06
C VAL A 54 10.09 -12.78 12.70
N THR A 55 8.87 -13.35 12.72
CA THR A 55 8.01 -13.47 11.56
C THR A 55 6.73 -12.65 11.74
N GLY A 56 6.41 -11.83 10.74
CA GLY A 56 5.14 -11.12 10.63
C GLY A 56 4.39 -11.51 9.38
N THR A 57 3.07 -11.50 9.41
CA THR A 57 2.23 -11.84 8.25
C THR A 57 1.08 -10.86 8.13
N SER A 58 0.80 -10.41 6.91
CA SER A 58 -0.41 -9.66 6.58
C SER A 58 -1.04 -10.23 5.31
N SER A 59 -2.37 -10.17 5.23
CA SER A 59 -3.10 -10.55 4.04
C SER A 59 -4.23 -9.57 3.72
N SER A 60 -4.52 -9.43 2.44
CA SER A 60 -5.65 -8.67 1.95
C SER A 60 -6.27 -9.33 0.73
N ASN A 61 -7.59 -9.33 0.68
CA ASN A 61 -8.40 -9.79 -0.45
C ASN A 61 -8.94 -8.61 -1.28
N MET A 62 -8.58 -7.37 -0.94
CA MET A 62 -9.06 -6.19 -1.64
C MET A 62 -8.24 -5.92 -2.91
N LEU A 63 -8.94 -5.73 -4.03
CA LEU A 63 -8.32 -5.44 -5.33
C LEU A 63 -7.46 -4.17 -5.30
N ASN A 64 -7.91 -3.15 -4.57
CA ASN A 64 -7.26 -1.82 -4.52
C ASN A 64 -6.07 -1.73 -3.56
N VAL A 65 -5.78 -2.79 -2.78
CA VAL A 65 -4.64 -2.79 -1.86
C VAL A 65 -3.38 -3.25 -2.61
N THR A 66 -2.34 -2.41 -2.59
CA THR A 66 -1.05 -2.72 -3.20
C THR A 66 -0.25 -3.68 -2.32
N ILE A 67 0.63 -4.48 -2.92
CA ILE A 67 1.48 -5.43 -2.17
C ILE A 67 2.38 -4.69 -1.18
N ASP A 68 2.81 -3.47 -1.49
CA ASP A 68 3.69 -2.69 -0.62
C ASP A 68 3.00 -2.28 0.70
N ILE A 69 1.70 -1.94 0.65
CA ILE A 69 0.90 -1.72 1.87
C ILE A 69 0.86 -3.01 2.71
N ILE A 70 0.68 -4.17 2.07
CA ILE A 70 0.63 -5.46 2.77
C ILE A 70 1.99 -5.80 3.38
N LYS A 71 3.10 -5.47 2.71
CA LYS A 71 4.47 -5.60 3.26
C LYS A 71 4.68 -4.73 4.48
N GLU A 72 4.28 -3.46 4.44
CA GLU A 72 4.37 -2.55 5.59
C GLU A 72 3.55 -3.06 6.78
N GLN A 73 2.35 -3.59 6.51
CA GLN A 73 1.52 -4.22 7.53
C GLN A 73 2.16 -5.49 8.11
N ALA A 74 2.79 -6.33 7.29
CA ALA A 74 3.51 -7.52 7.76
C ALA A 74 4.72 -7.13 8.64
N ILE A 75 5.44 -6.06 8.31
CA ILE A 75 6.50 -5.50 9.17
C ILE A 75 5.91 -5.03 10.50
N ASN A 76 4.80 -4.29 10.45
CA ASN A 76 4.13 -3.78 11.64
C ASN A 76 3.68 -4.94 12.56
N ASP A 77 3.14 -6.02 11.98
CA ASP A 77 2.81 -7.25 12.71
C ASP A 77 4.04 -7.86 13.40
N ALA A 78 5.17 -7.98 12.70
CA ALA A 78 6.43 -8.48 13.27
C ALA A 78 6.94 -7.61 14.43
N LEU A 79 6.91 -6.28 14.28
CA LEU A 79 7.40 -5.34 15.29
C LEU A 79 6.51 -5.30 16.53
N LYS A 80 5.17 -5.35 16.35
CA LYS A 80 4.22 -5.40 17.47
C LYS A 80 4.38 -6.64 18.32
N LYS A 81 4.64 -7.80 17.71
CA LYS A 81 4.86 -9.07 18.45
C LYS A 81 6.07 -9.01 19.38
N THR A 82 7.07 -8.20 19.03
CA THR A 82 8.36 -8.15 19.74
C THR A 82 8.57 -6.86 20.53
N ASN A 83 7.63 -5.91 20.44
CA ASN A 83 7.77 -4.55 20.95
C ASN A 83 9.11 -3.93 20.52
N ALA A 84 9.44 -4.09 19.23
CA ALA A 84 10.68 -3.60 18.64
C ALA A 84 10.45 -2.32 17.83
N ASP A 85 11.51 -1.52 17.69
CA ASP A 85 11.46 -0.24 16.98
C ASP A 85 11.73 -0.41 15.48
N ILE A 86 12.59 -1.36 15.11
CA ILE A 86 13.03 -1.59 13.73
C ILE A 86 13.19 -3.07 13.44
N LEU A 87 12.93 -3.45 12.18
CA LEU A 87 13.15 -4.80 11.67
C LEU A 87 14.36 -4.75 10.72
N LEU A 88 15.45 -5.40 11.12
CA LEU A 88 16.68 -5.49 10.35
C LEU A 88 16.62 -6.66 9.37
N ASP A 89 17.18 -6.44 8.18
CA ASP A 89 17.22 -7.39 7.06
C ASP A 89 15.87 -8.09 6.78
N PRO A 90 14.82 -7.31 6.42
CA PRO A 90 13.51 -7.88 6.15
C PRO A 90 13.50 -8.69 4.86
N GLN A 91 13.17 -9.97 4.97
CA GLN A 91 12.97 -10.90 3.86
C GLN A 91 11.47 -11.12 3.66
N PHE A 92 10.98 -10.82 2.46
CA PHE A 92 9.56 -10.95 2.13
C PHE A 92 9.28 -12.17 1.28
N GLU A 93 8.27 -12.93 1.68
CA GLU A 93 7.64 -14.01 0.94
C GLU A 93 6.23 -13.54 0.58
N THR A 94 5.89 -13.53 -0.71
CA THR A 94 4.59 -13.04 -1.20
C THR A 94 3.88 -14.16 -1.94
N GLU A 95 2.67 -14.45 -1.51
CA GLU A 95 1.79 -15.45 -2.11
C GLU A 95 0.52 -14.76 -2.63
N ILE A 96 0.14 -15.06 -3.87
CA ILE A 96 -1.06 -14.51 -4.51
C ILE A 96 -1.90 -15.67 -5.03
N VAL A 97 -3.06 -15.88 -4.41
CA VAL A 97 -4.02 -16.93 -4.79
C VAL A 97 -5.35 -16.28 -5.11
N GLY A 98 -5.68 -16.18 -6.40
CA GLY A 98 -6.86 -15.45 -6.86
C GLY A 98 -6.77 -13.96 -6.49
N GLN A 99 -7.71 -13.48 -5.68
CA GLN A 99 -7.70 -12.10 -5.17
C GLN A 99 -6.97 -11.96 -3.83
N ASN A 100 -6.63 -13.07 -3.17
CA ASN A 100 -5.95 -13.07 -1.89
C ASN A 100 -4.46 -12.83 -2.10
N LYS A 101 -3.93 -11.79 -1.46
CA LYS A 101 -2.52 -11.46 -1.40
C LYS A 101 -2.07 -11.64 0.04
N THR A 102 -1.11 -12.53 0.28
CA THR A 102 -0.51 -12.78 1.59
C THR A 102 0.96 -12.44 1.51
N VAL A 103 1.46 -11.68 2.48
CA VAL A 103 2.88 -11.38 2.62
C VAL A 103 3.34 -11.83 4.00
N THR A 104 4.40 -12.61 4.03
CA THR A 104 5.13 -12.97 5.24
C THR A 104 6.49 -12.30 5.21
N VAL A 105 6.86 -11.62 6.29
CA VAL A 105 8.18 -11.02 6.46
C VAL A 105 8.94 -11.74 7.57
N ARG A 106 10.24 -11.97 7.35
CA ARG A 106 11.15 -12.49 8.38
C ARG A 106 12.36 -11.57 8.49
N GLY A 107 12.77 -11.24 9.71
CA GLY A 107 13.92 -10.36 9.95
C GLY A 107 14.30 -10.32 11.42
N TYR A 108 15.34 -9.58 11.78
CA TYR A 108 15.78 -9.45 13.17
C TYR A 108 15.15 -8.22 13.80
N ALA A 109 14.37 -8.43 14.87
CA ALA A 109 13.78 -7.33 15.62
C ALA A 109 14.88 -6.61 16.42
N ALA A 110 14.90 -5.28 16.39
CA ALA A 110 15.87 -4.51 17.16
C ALA A 110 15.22 -3.30 17.85
N THR A 111 15.79 -2.92 19.00
CA THR A 111 15.40 -1.74 19.76
C THR A 111 16.55 -0.77 19.86
N TYR A 112 16.24 0.52 19.85
CA TYR A 112 17.25 1.57 20.01
C TYR A 112 17.76 1.62 21.47
N LYS A 113 19.08 1.69 21.63
CA LYS A 113 19.74 1.92 22.92
C LYS A 113 20.81 2.99 22.80
N ASN A 114 21.11 3.65 23.93
CA ASN A 114 22.25 4.55 24.10
C ASN A 114 22.38 5.64 23.02
N PHE A 115 21.36 6.49 22.89
CA PHE A 115 21.47 7.68 22.05
C PHE A 115 22.61 8.58 22.55
N ARG A 116 23.63 8.78 21.71
CA ARG A 116 24.80 9.61 22.06
C ARG A 116 25.25 10.49 20.89
N PRO A 117 25.90 11.62 21.16
CA PRO A 117 26.53 12.41 20.12
C PRO A 117 27.58 11.59 19.36
N MET A 118 27.68 11.82 18.06
CA MET A 118 28.73 11.23 17.24
C MET A 118 30.13 11.62 17.73
N GLN A 119 31.00 10.64 17.88
CA GLN A 119 32.40 10.81 18.21
C GLN A 119 33.28 10.64 16.97
N LEU A 120 34.53 11.10 17.03
CA LEU A 120 35.45 10.99 15.90
C LEU A 120 35.65 9.53 15.46
N ALA A 121 35.65 8.58 16.39
CA ALA A 121 35.77 7.14 16.08
C ALA A 121 34.60 6.61 15.23
N ASP A 122 33.41 7.20 15.32
CA ASP A 122 32.23 6.76 14.57
C ASP A 122 32.28 7.16 13.10
N THR A 123 33.15 8.11 12.73
CA THR A 123 33.26 8.62 11.35
C THR A 123 33.59 7.52 10.34
N LEU A 124 34.28 6.45 10.78
CA LEU A 124 34.53 5.29 9.94
C LEU A 124 33.22 4.61 9.50
N TYR A 125 32.33 4.35 10.45
CA TYR A 125 31.05 3.68 10.19
C TYR A 125 30.13 4.54 9.32
N VAL A 126 30.14 5.85 9.54
CA VAL A 126 29.36 6.81 8.73
C VAL A 126 29.88 6.84 7.29
N ARG A 127 31.20 6.89 7.10
CA ARG A 127 31.81 6.92 5.77
C ARG A 127 31.52 5.65 4.98
N THR A 128 31.64 4.48 5.62
CA THR A 128 31.31 3.20 4.99
C THR A 128 29.82 3.06 4.72
N GLY A 129 28.97 3.47 5.66
CA GLY A 129 27.51 3.44 5.49
C GLY A 129 27.03 4.35 4.35
N ALA A 130 27.56 5.57 4.26
CA ALA A 130 27.23 6.50 3.19
C ALA A 130 27.58 5.94 1.80
N SER A 131 28.75 5.30 1.65
CA SER A 131 29.12 4.65 0.38
C SER A 131 28.20 3.49 -0.01
N ALA A 132 27.73 2.70 0.97
CA ALA A 132 26.78 1.61 0.71
C ALA A 132 25.39 2.12 0.29
N LEU A 133 24.92 3.20 0.91
CA LEU A 133 23.64 3.83 0.55
C LEU A 133 23.67 4.42 -0.88
N LEU A 134 24.76 5.09 -1.24
CA LEU A 134 24.95 5.61 -2.60
C LEU A 134 24.94 4.48 -3.64
N TYR A 135 25.57 3.34 -3.34
CA TYR A 135 25.54 2.18 -4.23
C TYR A 135 24.12 1.61 -4.39
N ALA A 136 23.37 1.47 -3.30
CA ALA A 136 21.99 0.96 -3.33
C ALA A 136 21.03 1.89 -4.10
N GLN A 137 21.14 3.21 -3.92
CA GLN A 137 20.31 4.20 -4.65
C GLN A 137 20.58 4.17 -6.16
N ASN A 138 21.85 4.05 -6.56
CA ASN A 138 22.20 3.94 -7.97
C ASN A 138 21.64 2.66 -8.62
N TYR A 139 21.52 1.57 -7.85
CA TYR A 139 20.92 0.33 -8.31
C TYR A 139 19.41 0.43 -8.52
N THR A 140 18.67 1.02 -7.58
CA THR A 140 17.20 1.21 -7.70
C THR A 140 16.83 2.15 -8.84
N HIS A 141 17.55 3.27 -8.97
CA HIS A 141 17.33 4.23 -10.06
C HIS A 141 17.54 3.59 -11.45
N LYS A 142 18.57 2.77 -11.62
CA LYS A 142 18.82 2.04 -12.88
C LYS A 142 17.66 1.09 -13.23
N LYS A 143 17.03 0.46 -12.22
CA LYS A 143 15.90 -0.46 -12.40
C LYS A 143 14.61 0.27 -12.80
N GLU A 144 14.35 1.44 -12.21
CA GLU A 144 13.20 2.26 -12.59
C GLU A 144 13.34 2.80 -14.02
N VAL A 145 14.49 3.37 -14.38
CA VAL A 145 14.77 3.86 -15.74
C VAL A 145 14.62 2.73 -16.77
N SER A 146 15.10 1.52 -16.47
CA SER A 146 14.92 0.36 -17.34
C SER A 146 13.45 -0.02 -17.57
N ASN A 147 12.58 0.15 -16.58
CA ASN A 147 11.15 -0.15 -16.72
C ASN A 147 10.42 0.89 -17.58
N TYR A 148 10.85 2.15 -17.58
CA TYR A 148 10.34 3.18 -18.48
C TYR A 148 10.79 2.98 -19.93
N LEU A 149 11.99 2.42 -20.13
CA LEU A 149 12.55 2.14 -21.45
C LEU A 149 12.12 0.79 -22.03
N ALA A 150 11.45 -0.06 -21.24
CA ALA A 150 10.94 -1.34 -21.73
C ALA A 150 9.78 -1.11 -22.73
N PRO A 151 9.89 -1.55 -23.99
CA PRO A 151 8.86 -1.32 -24.99
C PRO A 151 7.56 -2.04 -24.62
N LYS A 152 6.48 -1.29 -24.39
CA LYS A 152 5.13 -1.84 -24.19
C LYS A 152 4.70 -2.63 -25.43
N LYS A 153 4.55 -3.95 -25.29
CA LYS A 153 3.90 -4.80 -26.30
C LYS A 153 2.43 -4.38 -26.46
N LYS A 154 2.09 -3.74 -27.58
CA LYS A 154 0.71 -3.42 -27.98
C LYS A 154 -0.03 -4.71 -28.36
N GLY A 155 -0.92 -5.18 -27.49
CA GLY A 155 -1.90 -6.21 -27.84
C GLY A 155 -2.94 -5.65 -28.80
N SER A 156 -3.04 -6.23 -29.99
CA SER A 156 -4.03 -5.91 -31.02
C SER A 156 -5.44 -6.21 -30.52
N LYS A 157 -6.27 -5.19 -30.31
CA LYS A 157 -7.71 -5.36 -30.08
C LYS A 157 -8.39 -5.39 -31.45
N VAL A 158 -8.81 -6.57 -31.89
CA VAL A 158 -9.69 -6.72 -33.04
C VAL A 158 -11.06 -6.15 -32.65
N VAL A 159 -11.45 -5.08 -33.34
CA VAL A 159 -12.76 -4.43 -33.24
C VAL A 159 -13.78 -5.31 -33.98
N VAL A 160 -14.53 -6.14 -33.26
CA VAL A 160 -15.76 -6.79 -33.77
C VAL A 160 -16.91 -6.38 -32.86
N GLY A 161 -17.38 -5.13 -33.03
CA GLY A 161 -18.48 -4.59 -32.23
C GLY A 161 -19.58 -3.88 -33.02
N VAL A 162 -19.33 -3.50 -34.28
CA VAL A 162 -20.25 -2.60 -35.02
C VAL A 162 -21.01 -3.32 -36.14
N LEU A 163 -20.49 -4.42 -36.69
CA LEU A 163 -21.18 -5.18 -37.76
C LEU A 163 -22.29 -6.11 -37.24
N GLY A 164 -22.21 -6.58 -35.98
CA GLY A 164 -23.22 -7.49 -35.40
C GLY A 164 -24.55 -6.81 -35.07
N VAL A 165 -24.52 -5.52 -34.72
CA VAL A 165 -25.73 -4.77 -34.35
C VAL A 165 -26.55 -4.39 -35.59
N LEU A 166 -25.89 -4.06 -36.71
CA LEU A 166 -26.58 -3.76 -37.96
C LEU A 166 -27.18 -5.02 -38.61
N GLY A 167 -26.49 -6.16 -38.56
CA GLY A 167 -27.03 -7.43 -39.08
C GLY A 167 -28.25 -7.93 -38.30
N GLY A 168 -28.26 -7.78 -36.97
CA GLY A 168 -29.40 -8.18 -36.13
C GLY A 168 -30.65 -7.33 -36.35
N LEU A 169 -30.48 -6.02 -36.60
CA LEU A 169 -31.59 -5.10 -36.83
C LEU A 169 -32.27 -5.33 -38.19
N VAL A 170 -31.51 -5.67 -39.23
CA VAL A 170 -32.06 -5.98 -40.57
C VAL A 170 -32.84 -7.30 -40.56
N LEU A 171 -32.39 -8.31 -39.80
CA LEU A 171 -33.09 -9.60 -39.68
C LEU A 171 -34.44 -9.44 -38.94
N LEU A 172 -34.49 -8.60 -37.91
CA LEU A 172 -35.72 -8.35 -37.15
C LEU A 172 -36.78 -7.62 -37.98
N ILE A 173 -36.37 -6.69 -38.85
CA ILE A 173 -37.30 -5.97 -39.75
C ILE A 173 -37.91 -6.92 -40.78
N LEU A 174 -37.13 -7.85 -41.34
CA LEU A 174 -37.64 -8.81 -42.32
C LEU A 174 -38.65 -9.80 -41.72
N ILE A 175 -38.47 -10.21 -40.46
CA ILE A 175 -39.41 -11.11 -39.78
C ILE A 175 -40.74 -10.41 -39.48
N VAL A 176 -40.72 -9.13 -39.10
CA VAL A 176 -41.94 -8.37 -38.80
C VAL A 176 -42.75 -8.06 -40.06
N VAL A 177 -42.09 -7.82 -41.20
CA VAL A 177 -42.80 -7.57 -42.47
C VAL A 177 -43.32 -8.86 -43.12
N GLY A 178 -42.64 -9.99 -42.92
CA GLY A 178 -43.06 -11.28 -43.50
C GLY A 178 -44.25 -11.97 -42.81
N LEU A 179 -44.57 -11.63 -41.56
CA LEU A 179 -45.71 -12.22 -40.83
C LEU A 179 -47.01 -11.41 -40.92
N GLY A 180 -47.00 -10.26 -41.60
CA GLY A 180 -48.14 -9.34 -41.69
C GLY A 180 -48.81 -9.25 -43.06
N GLY A 181 -48.50 -10.14 -44.01
CA GLY A 181 -49.06 -10.18 -45.35
C GLY A 181 -49.84 -11.47 -45.63
#